data_AF-A0A2N5X2N0-F1
#
_entry.id   AF-A0A2N5X2N0-F1
#
_cell.length_a   1.000
_cell.length_b   1.000
_cell.length_c   1.000
_cell.angle_alpha   90.00
_cell.angle_beta   90.00
_cell.angle_gamma   90.00
#
_symmetry.space_group_name_H-M   'P 1'
#
loop_
_entity.id
_entity.type
_entity.pdbx_description
1 polymer ?
#
loop_
_entity_poly.entity_id
_entity_poly.type
_entity_poly.pdbx_seq_one_letter_code
_entity_poly.pdbx_strand_id
1 'polypeptide(L)' 'MFSYDINKSIGIAWEPAAIWQVLTDFSSYEDWNPMLGNVQTELQLDAPVRFEVLREGARSSVSGTDNI' A
#
# COMPACT_ATOMS: atom_id res chain seq x y z
N MET A 1 10.71 -0.71 -28.74
CA MET A 1 10.01 -0.42 -27.48
C MET A 1 9.61 -1.75 -26.89
N PHE A 2 10.03 -2.07 -25.67
CA PHE A 2 9.64 -3.32 -25.01
C PHE A 2 8.38 -3.06 -24.20
N SER A 3 7.44 -4.00 -24.27
CA SER A 3 6.24 -4.06 -23.44
C SER A 3 6.24 -5.43 -22.77
N TYR A 4 5.93 -5.46 -21.48
CA TYR A 4 5.90 -6.68 -20.69
C TYR A 4 4.56 -6.75 -19.97
N ASP A 5 3.90 -7.90 -20.07
CA ASP A 5 2.68 -8.21 -19.34
C ASP A 5 3.01 -9.09 -18.13
N ILE A 6 2.79 -8.57 -16.93
CA ILE A 6 2.98 -9.31 -15.69
C ILE A 6 1.61 -9.79 -15.21
N ASN A 7 1.42 -11.11 -15.21
CA ASN A 7 0.20 -11.74 -14.70
C ASN A 7 0.47 -12.42 -13.35
N LYS A 8 -0.33 -12.08 -12.33
CA LYS A 8 -0.27 -12.65 -10.99
C LYS A 8 -1.69 -12.85 -10.44
N SER A 9 -1.88 -13.90 -9.66
CA SER A 9 -3.16 -14.24 -9.02
C SER A 9 -2.92 -14.83 -7.63
N ILE A 10 -3.78 -14.46 -6.69
CA ILE A 10 -3.83 -15.07 -5.35
C ILE A 10 -5.28 -15.48 -5.06
N GLY A 11 -5.47 -16.62 -4.39
CA GLY A 11 -6.77 -17.04 -3.89
C GLY A 11 -6.95 -16.56 -2.46
N ILE A 12 -8.05 -15.86 -2.18
CA ILE A 12 -8.40 -15.39 -0.84
C ILE A 12 -9.76 -15.98 -0.49
N ALA A 13 -9.83 -16.72 0.62
CA ALA A 13 -11.07 -17.32 1.11
C ALA A 13 -11.92 -16.30 1.87
N TRP A 14 -12.40 -15.28 1.16
CA TRP A 14 -13.22 -14.21 1.74
C TRP A 14 -14.24 -13.67 0.74
N GLU A 15 -15.27 -12.99 1.25
CA GLU A 15 -16.30 -12.38 0.43
C GLU A 15 -15.71 -11.24 -0.42
N PRO A 16 -16.02 -11.15 -1.73
CA PRO A 16 -15.48 -10.11 -2.61
C PRO A 16 -15.72 -8.70 -2.10
N ALA A 17 -16.88 -8.45 -1.48
CA ALA A 17 -17.21 -7.15 -0.91
C ALA A 17 -16.28 -6.75 0.25
N ALA A 18 -15.86 -7.71 1.07
CA ALA A 18 -14.93 -7.44 2.18
C ALA A 18 -13.52 -7.14 1.66
N ILE A 19 -13.07 -7.88 0.63
CA ILE A 19 -11.81 -7.60 -0.05
C ILE A 19 -11.84 -6.20 -0.67
N TRP A 20 -12.94 -5.85 -1.34
CA TRP A 20 -13.11 -4.54 -1.93
C TRP A 20 -13.06 -3.41 -0.89
N GLN A 21 -13.68 -3.60 0.28
CA GLN A 21 -13.62 -2.62 1.37
C GLN A 21 -12.17 -2.35 1.80
N VAL A 22 -11.35 -3.40 1.99
CA VAL A 22 -9.94 -3.23 2.35
C VAL A 22 -9.15 -2.54 1.24
N LEU A 23 -9.38 -2.91 -0.03
CA LEU A 23 -8.69 -2.31 -1.18
C LEU A 23 -9.11 -0.86 -1.46
N THR A 24 -10.24 -0.41 -0.92
CA THR A 24 -10.76 0.95 -1.13
C THR A 24 -10.70 1.83 0.11
N ASP A 25 -10.27 1.28 1.25
CA ASP A 25 -9.92 2.04 2.43
C ASP A 25 -8.49 2.59 2.31
N PHE A 26 -8.35 3.66 1.54
CA PHE A 26 -7.05 4.30 1.27
C PHE A 26 -6.34 4.79 2.54
N SER A 27 -7.09 5.04 3.62
CA SER A 27 -6.54 5.54 4.88
C SER A 27 -5.76 4.50 5.68
N SER A 28 -6.06 3.21 5.47
CA SER A 28 -5.42 2.09 6.18
C SER A 28 -4.38 1.34 5.35
N TYR A 29 -3.99 1.87 4.18
CA TYR A 29 -3.00 1.22 3.31
C TYR A 29 -1.67 0.95 4.02
N GLU A 30 -1.22 1.87 4.89
CA GLU A 30 0.05 1.72 5.60
C GLU A 30 0.07 0.59 6.66
N ASP A 31 -1.11 0.10 7.06
CA ASP A 31 -1.23 -0.98 8.06
C ASP A 31 -0.80 -2.33 7.47
N TRP A 32 -0.99 -2.52 6.16
CA TRP A 32 -0.78 -3.81 5.50
C TRP A 32 0.13 -3.73 4.26
N ASN A 33 0.28 -2.57 3.63
CA ASN A 33 1.13 -2.39 2.47
C ASN A 33 2.50 -1.83 2.89
N PRO A 34 3.57 -2.65 2.88
CA PRO A 34 4.89 -2.20 3.33
C PRO A 34 5.56 -1.18 2.39
N MET A 35 5.02 -0.97 1.20
CA MET A 35 5.62 -0.12 0.17
C MET A 35 4.89 1.20 -0.04
N LEU A 36 3.63 1.33 0.38
CA LEU A 36 2.81 2.51 0.12
C LEU A 36 2.39 3.17 1.43
N GLY A 37 2.63 4.48 1.53
CA GLY A 37 2.15 5.34 2.61
C GLY A 37 1.37 6.53 2.06
N ASN A 38 0.64 7.23 2.94
CA ASN A 38 -0.07 8.48 2.64
C ASN A 38 -0.88 8.42 1.32
N VAL A 39 -1.67 7.36 1.15
CA VAL A 39 -2.48 7.16 -0.06
C VAL A 39 -3.66 8.14 -0.05
N GLN A 40 -3.71 9.00 -1.05
CA GLN A 40 -4.73 10.04 -1.20
C GLN A 40 -5.42 9.89 -2.55
N THR A 41 -6.68 9.48 -2.52
CA THR A 41 -7.56 9.39 -3.69
C THR A 41 -9.02 9.35 -3.25
N GLU A 42 -9.93 9.45 -4.21
CA GLU A 42 -11.36 9.27 -4.02
C GLU A 42 -11.81 7.98 -4.72
N LEU A 43 -12.83 7.30 -4.18
CA LEU A 43 -13.43 6.12 -4.80
C LEU A 43 -14.40 6.53 -5.92
N GLN A 44 -13.85 7.08 -7.00
CA GLN A 44 -14.57 7.47 -8.20
C GLN A 44 -13.71 7.23 -9.44
N LEU A 45 -14.37 7.11 -10.59
CA LEU A 45 -13.66 6.98 -11.87
C LEU A 45 -12.82 8.23 -12.13
N ASP A 46 -11.64 8.01 -12.72
CA ASP A 46 -10.67 9.04 -13.10
C ASP A 46 -10.10 9.89 -11.94
N ALA A 47 -10.33 9.48 -10.68
CA ALA A 47 -9.73 10.13 -9.52
C ALA A 47 -8.19 10.04 -9.60
N PRO A 48 -7.47 11.17 -9.42
CA PRO A 48 -6.02 11.12 -9.34
C PRO A 48 -5.60 10.43 -8.04
N VAL A 49 -4.71 9.44 -8.16
CA VAL A 49 -4.11 8.76 -7.01
C VAL A 49 -2.75 9.36 -6.70
N ARG A 50 -2.54 9.79 -5.45
CA ARG A 50 -1.23 10.19 -4.91
C ARG A 50 -0.85 9.27 -3.76
N PHE A 51 0.42 8.91 -3.66
CA PHE A 51 0.95 8.09 -2.59
C PHE A 51 2.45 8.32 -2.44
N GLU A 52 2.97 7.95 -1.28
CA GLU A 52 4.40 7.90 -1.01
C GLU A 52 4.91 6.48 -1.20
N VAL A 53 6.02 6.32 -1.92
CA VAL A 53 6.70 5.03 -2.08
C VAL A 53 7.73 4.88 -0.98
N LEU A 54 7.48 3.96 -0.06
CA LEU A 54 8.41 3.57 0.99
C LEU A 54 9.40 2.57 0.40
N ARG A 55 10.65 2.99 0.24
CA ARG A 55 11.72 2.10 -0.16
C ARG A 55 12.09 1.25 1.06
N GLU A 56 12.10 -0.08 0.90
CA GLU A 56 12.61 -1.00 1.91
C GLU A 56 14.02 -0.53 2.35
N GLY A 57 14.15 -0.13 3.62
CA GLY A 57 15.32 0.56 4.19
C GLY A 57 15.06 1.88 4.92
N ALA A 58 13.87 2.50 4.77
CA ALA A 58 13.56 3.80 5.40
C ALA A 58 12.95 3.72 6.82
N ARG A 59 12.64 2.53 7.36
CA ARG A 59 12.49 2.35 8.81
C ARG A 59 13.87 2.09 9.42
N SER A 60 14.71 3.11 9.45
CA SER A 60 15.92 3.09 10.29
C SER A 60 15.54 3.50 11.71
N SER A 61 15.92 2.61 12.64
CA SER A 61 16.16 2.86 14.07
C SER A 61 15.04 3.50 14.89
N VAL A 62 14.32 2.64 15.63
CA VAL A 62 13.83 3.00 16.96
C VAL A 62 15.01 3.51 17.79
N SER A 63 14.80 4.70 18.35
CA SER A 63 15.62 5.42 19.32
C SER A 63 16.08 4.52 20.47
N GLY A 64 17.37 4.17 20.49
CA GLY A 64 18.07 3.75 21.71
C GLY A 64 18.79 4.97 22.28
N THR A 65 18.33 5.48 23.42
CA THR A 65 19.12 6.42 24.22
C THR A 65 20.21 5.64 24.92
N ASP A 66 21.40 5.61 24.33
CA ASP A 66 22.62 5.26 25.06
C ASP A 66 23.00 6.46 25.94
N ASN A 67 22.67 6.37 27.24
CA ASN A 67 23.29 7.20 28.26
C ASN A 67 24.68 6.63 28.55
N ILE A 68 25.71 7.44 28.28
CA ILE A 68 27.05 7.31 28.86
C ILE A 68 27.00 7.79 30.31
#